data_AF-A0A2Z6RIW8-F1
#
_entry.id   AF-A0A2Z6RIW8-F1
#
_cell.length_a   1.000
_cell.length_b   1.000
_cell.length_c   1.000
_cell.angle_alpha   90.00
_cell.angle_beta   90.00
_cell.angle_gamma   90.00
#
_symmetry.space_group_name_H-M   'P 1'
#
loop_
_entity.id
_entity.type
_entity.pdbx_description
1 polymer ?
#
loop_
_entity_poly.entity_id
_entity_poly.type
_entity_poly.pdbx_seq_one_letter_code
_entity_poly.pdbx_strand_id
1 'polypeptide(L)'
;MHLNQFYPLFFNQPQIAFKRIHRLFNFLLSNGYVDFTPVNFSSASLGTFHRADLISRIDYVWSCPLLKCFLLTSVIFDAHDVNFSDHNPVITYYDHSFLFSSVKPAHARQLK
;
A
#
# COMPACT_ATOMS: atom_id res chain seq x y z
N MET A 1 15.92 -4.88 5.98
CA MET A 1 15.24 -4.71 4.68
C MET A 1 15.92 -3.56 3.93
N HIS A 2 16.48 -3.79 2.74
CA HIS A 2 17.13 -2.72 1.95
C HIS A 2 16.08 -1.89 1.21
N LEU A 3 15.45 -0.92 1.90
CA LEU A 3 14.39 -0.05 1.35
C LEU A 3 14.80 0.61 0.02
N ASN A 4 16.10 0.91 -0.15
CA ASN A 4 16.63 1.53 -1.36
C ASN A 4 16.44 0.68 -2.63
N GLN A 5 16.35 -0.64 -2.49
CA GLN A 5 16.11 -1.55 -3.61
C GLN A 5 14.63 -1.55 -4.05
N PHE A 6 13.71 -1.28 -3.12
CA PHE A 6 12.27 -1.37 -3.36
C PHE A 6 11.60 -0.04 -3.71
N TYR A 7 12.25 1.10 -3.44
CA TYR A 7 11.68 2.43 -3.70
C TYR A 7 12.59 3.34 -4.56
N PRO A 8 13.10 2.87 -5.72
CA PRO A 8 14.17 3.52 -6.47
C PRO A 8 13.83 4.89 -7.08
N LEU A 9 12.56 5.26 -7.18
CA LEU A 9 12.12 6.49 -7.88
C LEU A 9 12.29 7.79 -7.09
N PHE A 10 12.62 7.72 -5.79
CA PHE A 10 12.86 8.91 -4.96
C PHE A 10 14.33 9.36 -4.95
N PHE A 11 15.21 8.73 -5.73
CA PHE A 11 16.66 8.84 -5.54
C PHE A 11 17.37 9.96 -6.33
N ASN A 12 16.68 10.72 -7.18
CA ASN A 12 17.35 11.71 -8.04
C ASN A 12 17.37 13.18 -7.55
N GLN A 13 16.75 13.56 -6.42
CA GLN A 13 17.01 14.87 -5.74
C GLN A 13 16.82 14.80 -4.21
N PRO A 14 17.89 14.89 -3.37
CA PRO A 14 17.88 14.31 -2.03
C PRO A 14 17.90 15.34 -0.89
N GLN A 15 17.18 15.06 0.19
CA GLN A 15 17.74 14.84 1.54
C GLN A 15 16.64 14.84 2.60
N ILE A 16 15.68 15.78 2.56
CA ILE A 16 14.74 15.96 3.69
C ILE A 16 13.47 15.13 3.53
N ALA A 17 12.76 15.24 2.40
CA ALA A 17 11.55 14.44 2.14
C ALA A 17 11.87 12.93 2.16
N PHE A 18 13.01 12.57 1.58
CA PHE A 18 13.61 11.24 1.64
C PHE A 18 13.80 10.75 3.09
N LYS A 19 14.49 11.53 3.93
CA LYS A 19 14.70 11.16 5.35
C LYS A 19 13.37 10.98 6.08
N ARG A 20 12.35 11.78 5.78
CA ARG A 20 11.02 11.68 6.42
C ARG A 20 10.28 10.41 5.98
N ILE A 21 10.24 10.10 4.69
CA ILE A 21 9.61 8.87 4.18
C ILE A 21 10.34 7.63 4.70
N HIS A 22 11.68 7.62 4.71
CA HIS A 22 12.44 6.52 5.30
C HIS A 22 12.17 6.34 6.79
N ARG A 23 12.07 7.43 7.55
CA ARG A 23 11.70 7.37 8.97
C ARG A 23 10.29 6.81 9.15
N LEU A 24 9.34 7.21 8.32
CA LEU A 24 7.97 6.68 8.34
C LEU A 24 7.95 5.18 8.03
N PHE A 25 8.61 4.74 6.96
CA PHE A 25 8.64 3.32 6.59
C PHE A 25 9.34 2.47 7.65
N ASN A 26 10.45 2.95 8.20
CA ASN A 26 11.11 2.28 9.31
C ASN A 26 10.20 2.23 10.54
N PHE A 27 9.48 3.31 10.85
CA PHE A 27 8.51 3.33 11.95
C PHE A 27 7.41 2.29 11.74
N LEU A 28 6.81 2.22 10.55
CA LEU A 28 5.77 1.24 10.21
C LEU A 28 6.29 -0.20 10.38
N LEU A 29 7.45 -0.51 9.79
CA LEU A 29 8.09 -1.82 9.92
C LEU A 29 8.40 -2.18 11.38
N SER A 30 8.93 -1.23 12.15
CA SER A 30 9.27 -1.43 13.57
C SER A 30 8.04 -1.65 14.45
N ASN A 31 6.87 -1.15 14.02
CA ASN A 31 5.58 -1.35 14.68
C ASN A 31 4.78 -2.54 14.08
N GLY A 32 5.43 -3.39 13.28
CA GLY A 32 4.84 -4.62 12.76
C GLY A 32 3.87 -4.44 11.59
N TYR A 33 3.80 -3.24 11.01
CA TYR A 33 3.09 -3.06 9.74
C TYR A 33 3.85 -3.77 8.63
N VAL A 34 3.09 -4.25 7.66
CA VAL A 34 3.61 -4.96 6.49
C VAL A 34 3.31 -4.14 5.25
N ASP A 35 4.30 -3.98 4.38
CA ASP A 35 4.13 -3.40 3.05
C ASP A 35 3.47 -4.43 2.13
N PHE A 36 2.30 -4.06 1.60
CA PHE A 36 1.54 -4.82 0.62
C PHE A 36 1.37 -4.03 -0.68
N THR A 37 2.22 -3.03 -0.90
CA THR A 37 2.26 -2.30 -2.17
C THR A 37 2.57 -3.30 -3.28
N PRO A 38 1.73 -3.39 -4.34
CA PRO A 38 1.94 -4.35 -5.41
C PRO A 38 3.33 -4.16 -6.01
N VAL A 39 4.11 -5.24 -6.10
CA VAL A 39 5.39 -5.26 -6.79
C VAL A 39 5.12 -5.82 -8.17
N ASN A 40 5.33 -5.01 -9.19
CA ASN A 40 5.13 -5.46 -10.55
C ASN A 40 6.34 -6.28 -11.00
N PHE A 41 6.09 -7.48 -11.54
CA PHE A 41 7.15 -8.30 -12.17
C PHE A 41 7.33 -7.97 -13.65
N SER A 42 6.38 -7.23 -14.26
CA SER A 42 6.47 -6.71 -15.62
C SER A 42 7.09 -5.31 -15.62
N SER A 43 8.16 -5.14 -16.39
CA SER A 43 9.20 -4.12 -16.18
C SER A 43 9.01 -2.78 -16.90
N ALA A 44 7.95 -2.57 -17.68
CA ALA A 44 7.93 -1.42 -18.60
C ALA A 44 6.84 -0.35 -18.39
N SER A 45 5.61 -0.69 -17.97
CA SER A 45 4.48 0.25 -18.13
C SER A 45 3.54 0.45 -16.95
N LEU A 46 3.60 -0.36 -15.89
CA LEU A 46 2.57 -0.33 -14.85
C LEU A 46 3.14 0.12 -13.50
N GLY A 47 2.86 1.40 -13.19
CA GLY A 47 3.12 2.07 -11.92
C GLY A 47 1.87 2.76 -11.39
N THR A 48 1.98 3.45 -10.25
CA THR A 48 0.84 4.13 -9.61
C THR A 48 0.71 5.59 -10.03
N PHE A 49 1.74 6.18 -10.63
CA PHE A 49 1.74 7.56 -11.09
C PHE A 49 2.44 7.70 -12.44
N HIS A 50 1.83 8.45 -13.34
CA HIS A 50 2.29 8.68 -14.70
C HIS A 50 2.33 10.18 -15.00
N ARG A 51 3.50 10.70 -15.38
CA ARG A 51 3.63 12.09 -15.83
C ARG A 51 4.81 12.28 -16.75
N ALA A 52 4.59 12.92 -17.90
CA ALA A 52 5.63 13.24 -18.87
C ALA A 52 6.51 12.02 -19.22
N ASP A 53 5.85 10.90 -19.56
CA ASP A 53 6.45 9.60 -19.89
C ASP A 53 7.25 8.94 -18.75
N LEU A 54 7.20 9.51 -17.53
CA LEU A 54 7.76 8.92 -16.34
C LEU A 54 6.69 8.15 -15.59
N ILE A 55 7.00 6.88 -15.34
CA ILE A 55 6.18 5.96 -14.56
C ILE A 55 6.82 5.80 -13.20
N SER A 56 6.09 6.12 -12.14
CA SER A 56 6.58 6.01 -10.79
C SER A 56 5.59 5.32 -9.85
N ARG A 57 6.09 4.91 -8.68
CA ARG A 57 5.32 4.28 -7.62
C ARG A 57 5.43 5.16 -6.39
N ILE A 58 4.40 5.94 -6.15
CA ILE A 58 4.33 6.90 -5.05
C ILE A 58 3.13 6.63 -4.13
N ASP A 59 2.26 5.72 -4.52
CA ASP A 59 1.13 5.24 -3.73
C ASP A 59 1.48 3.90 -3.10
N TYR A 60 1.27 3.79 -1.79
CA TYR A 60 1.71 2.66 -0.97
C TYR A 60 0.57 2.07 -0.16
N VAL A 61 0.60 0.76 0.02
CA VAL A 61 -0.37 0.04 0.86
C VAL A 61 0.38 -0.56 2.05
N TRP A 62 0.10 -0.05 3.24
CA TRP A 62 0.62 -0.60 4.49
C TRP A 62 -0.52 -1.19 5.31
N SER A 63 -0.34 -2.42 5.79
CA SER A 63 -1.33 -3.12 6.60
C SER A 63 -0.81 -3.33 8.02
N CYS A 64 -1.63 -3.05 9.03
CA CYS A 64 -1.26 -3.27 10.42
C CYS A 64 -1.24 -4.78 10.75
N PRO A 65 -0.60 -5.18 11.87
CA PRO A 65 -0.54 -6.59 12.28
C PRO A 65 -1.89 -7.31 12.34
N LEU A 66 -2.98 -6.60 12.65
CA LEU A 66 -4.32 -7.17 12.73
C LEU A 66 -4.89 -7.47 11.35
N LEU A 67 -4.76 -6.51 10.42
CA LEU A 67 -5.36 -6.60 9.09
C LEU A 67 -4.59 -7.50 8.14
N LYS A 68 -3.27 -7.67 8.34
CA LYS A 68 -2.45 -8.52 7.48
C LYS A 68 -2.95 -9.98 7.42
N CYS A 69 -3.56 -10.48 8.49
CA CYS A 69 -4.05 -11.86 8.56
C CYS A 69 -5.20 -12.13 7.58
N PHE A 70 -5.88 -11.07 7.14
CA PHE A 70 -6.98 -11.16 6.20
C PHE A 70 -6.61 -10.65 4.81
N LEU A 71 -5.42 -10.10 4.62
CA LEU A 71 -5.06 -9.50 3.34
C LEU A 71 -4.74 -10.60 2.32
N LEU A 72 -5.44 -10.61 1.19
CA LEU A 72 -5.26 -11.59 0.13
C LEU A 72 -4.23 -11.13 -0.89
N THR A 73 -4.45 -9.94 -1.48
CA THR A 73 -3.54 -9.36 -2.48
C THR A 73 -3.80 -7.86 -2.65
N SER A 74 -2.84 -7.16 -3.24
CA SER A 74 -3.01 -5.81 -3.76
C SER A 74 -2.61 -5.78 -5.23
N VAL A 75 -3.32 -5.03 -6.05
CA VAL A 75 -3.04 -4.88 -7.49
C VAL A 75 -3.10 -3.41 -7.91
N ILE A 76 -2.25 -3.03 -8.86
CA ILE A 76 -2.37 -1.75 -9.55
C ILE A 76 -3.39 -1.94 -10.67
N PHE A 77 -4.46 -1.16 -10.67
CA PHE A 77 -5.43 -1.12 -11.74
C PHE A 77 -4.96 -0.13 -12.80
N ASP A 78 -4.75 -0.62 -14.02
CA ASP A 78 -4.29 0.24 -15.11
C ASP A 78 -5.45 1.10 -15.62
N ALA A 79 -5.48 2.35 -15.16
CA ALA A 79 -6.48 3.34 -15.54
C ALA A 79 -5.90 4.39 -16.49
N HIS A 80 -4.66 4.21 -16.96
CA HIS A 80 -3.95 5.20 -17.76
C HIS A 80 -4.72 5.55 -19.05
N ASP A 81 -5.24 4.52 -19.73
CA ASP A 81 -5.99 4.66 -20.99
C ASP A 81 -7.35 5.36 -20.83
N VAL A 82 -7.79 5.56 -19.58
CA VAL A 82 -9.13 6.06 -19.27
C VAL A 82 -9.12 7.56 -18.91
N ASN A 83 -7.95 8.22 -18.97
CA ASN A 83 -7.75 9.68 -18.77
C ASN A 83 -8.41 10.28 -17.51
N PHE A 84 -8.62 9.48 -16.47
CA PHE A 84 -9.28 9.96 -15.23
C PHE A 84 -8.33 10.70 -14.29
N SER A 85 -7.07 10.26 -14.22
CA SER A 85 -6.05 10.80 -13.32
C SER A 85 -4.67 10.43 -13.84
N ASP A 86 -3.66 11.19 -13.43
CA ASP A 86 -2.24 10.81 -13.49
C ASP A 86 -1.88 9.67 -12.53
N HIS A 87 -2.80 9.23 -11.67
CA HIS A 87 -2.63 8.07 -10.81
C HIS A 87 -3.43 6.84 -11.27
N ASN A 88 -2.77 5.69 -11.24
CA ASN A 88 -3.41 4.39 -11.34
C ASN A 88 -3.88 3.94 -9.94
N PRO A 89 -5.15 3.54 -9.76
CA PRO A 89 -5.65 3.06 -8.48
C PRO A 89 -4.88 1.83 -7.98
N VAL A 90 -4.66 1.75 -6.67
CA VAL A 90 -4.22 0.52 -6.01
C VAL A 90 -5.41 -0.10 -5.28
N ILE A 91 -5.74 -1.34 -5.64
CA ILE A 91 -6.88 -2.06 -5.08
C ILE A 91 -6.34 -3.18 -4.18
N THR A 92 -6.76 -3.17 -2.92
CA THR A 92 -6.40 -4.21 -1.93
C THR A 92 -7.60 -5.08 -1.63
N TYR A 93 -7.43 -6.39 -1.75
CA TYR A 93 -8.44 -7.39 -1.47
C TYR A 93 -8.19 -8.03 -0.10
N TYR A 94 -9.23 -8.10 0.70
CA TYR A 94 -9.25 -8.79 1.99
C TYR A 94 -10.20 -9.99 1.94
N ASP A 95 -9.88 -11.01 2.72
CA ASP A 95 -10.75 -12.13 2.97
C ASP A 95 -12.01 -11.66 3.72
N HIS A 96 -13.17 -12.14 3.28
CA HIS A 96 -14.47 -11.78 3.86
C HIS A 96 -14.58 -12.08 5.37
N SER A 97 -13.81 -13.04 5.90
CA SER A 97 -13.71 -13.35 7.34
C SER A 97 -13.26 -12.14 8.15
N PHE A 98 -12.60 -11.16 7.54
CA PHE A 98 -12.31 -9.87 8.14
C PHE A 98 -13.58 -9.20 8.71
N LEU A 99 -14.67 -9.17 7.94
CA LEU A 99 -15.94 -8.58 8.36
C LEU A 99 -16.49 -9.31 9.58
N PHE A 100 -16.50 -10.65 9.54
CA PHE A 100 -17.00 -11.46 10.65
C PHE A 100 -16.16 -11.31 11.92
N SER A 101 -14.83 -11.18 11.79
CA SER A 101 -13.94 -10.94 12.93
C SER A 101 -14.06 -9.54 13.51
N SER A 102 -14.50 -8.56 12.70
CA SER A 102 -14.63 -7.15 13.08
C SER A 102 -15.99 -6.81 13.69
N VAL A 103 -17.01 -7.64 13.44
CA VAL A 103 -18.31 -7.53 14.09
C VAL A 103 -18.17 -8.03 15.53
N LYS A 104 -18.06 -7.08 16.48
CA LYS A 104 -18.26 -7.41 17.89
C LYS A 104 -19.71 -7.86 18.06
N PRO A 105 -19.99 -9.07 18.59
CA PRO A 105 -21.34 -9.40 19.00
C PRO A 105 -21.76 -8.37 20.04
N ALA A 106 -22.86 -7.67 19.78
CA ALA A 106 -23.52 -6.87 20.81
C ALA A 106 -24.00 -7.86 21.88
N HIS A 107 -23.22 -8.03 22.94
CA HIS A 107 -23.69 -8.76 24.12
C HIS A 107 -24.84 -7.95 24.70
N ALA A 108 -26.07 -8.31 24.32
CA ALA A 108 -27.25 -7.93 25.07
C ALA A 108 -27.11 -8.57 26.46
N ARG A 109 -26.50 -7.85 27.39
CA ARG A 109 -26.64 -8.15 28.81
C ARG A 109 -28.10 -7.88 29.13
N GLN A 110 -28.91 -8.93 29.10
CA GLN A 110 -30.25 -8.87 29.65
C GLN A 110 -30.08 -8.52 31.14
N LEU A 111 -30.46 -7.29 31.51
CA LEU A 111 -30.51 -6.87 32.90
C LEU A 111 -31.45 -7.86 33.60
N LYS A 112 -30.88 -8.63 34.54
CA LYS A 112 -31.65 -9.47 35.45
C LYS A 112 -32.32 -8.60 36.50
#